data_AF-A0A2U3KK58-F1
#
_entry.id   AF-A0A2U3KK58-F1
#
_cell.length_a   1.000
_cell.length_b   1.000
_cell.length_c   1.000
_cell.angle_alpha   90.00
_cell.angle_beta   90.00
_cell.angle_gamma   90.00
#
_symmetry.space_group_name_H-M   'P 1'
#
loop_
_entity.id
_entity.type
_entity.pdbx_description
1 polymer ?
#
loop_
_entity_poly.entity_id
_entity_poly.type
_entity_poly.pdbx_seq_one_letter_code
_entity_poly.pdbx_strand_id
1 'polypeptide(L)'
;MALGFTAMIRIFSEGSKSKIETQLEEFFSKLAEIGTRYDYEVCHRSFCLWFTREIWTAEKTLKNDKLQKSQPSSYGQAAKVLDIAIKVYVYYCAQPAAEIAERIVPFLNGAVDTAIMKSLKKSKYATAKIRATTIKEVDETLYKAIQALVHTESRALKMHPVQYDDMMWRALNRQRNEQPEHK
;
A
#
# COMPACT_ATOMS: atom_id res chain seq x y z
N MET A 1 10.17 -8.94 -10.78
CA MET A 1 9.87 -7.75 -11.64
C MET A 1 9.01 -6.67 -10.97
N ALA A 2 8.06 -6.97 -10.06
CA ALA A 2 7.14 -5.97 -9.49
C ALA A 2 7.74 -4.98 -8.46
N LEU A 3 8.80 -5.35 -7.74
CA LEU A 3 9.34 -4.52 -6.65
C LEU A 3 10.21 -3.34 -7.09
N GLY A 4 10.78 -3.39 -8.29
CA GLY A 4 11.52 -2.27 -8.89
C GLY A 4 10.67 -1.00 -9.06
N PHE A 5 9.34 -1.14 -9.02
CA PHE A 5 8.39 -0.04 -9.16
C PHE A 5 8.10 0.70 -7.85
N THR A 6 8.46 0.13 -6.70
CA THR A 6 8.20 0.79 -5.42
C THR A 6 9.41 1.63 -5.01
N ALA A 7 9.25 2.95 -4.97
CA ALA A 7 10.26 3.84 -4.37
C ALA A 7 10.57 3.50 -2.90
N MET A 8 9.72 2.68 -2.28
CA MET A 8 9.85 2.13 -0.93
C MET A 8 11.05 1.19 -0.77
N ILE A 9 11.59 0.59 -1.84
CA ILE A 9 12.68 -0.39 -1.69
C ILE A 9 13.92 0.20 -1.00
N ARG A 10 14.17 1.50 -1.19
CA ARG A 10 15.27 2.25 -0.56
C ARG A 10 15.10 2.46 0.94
N ILE A 11 13.92 2.16 1.48
CA ILE A 11 13.60 2.31 2.91
C ILE A 11 14.04 1.06 3.69
N PHE A 12 14.19 -0.07 3.02
CA PHE A 12 14.48 -1.35 3.68
C PHE A 12 15.97 -1.68 3.67
N SER A 13 16.38 -2.45 4.68
CA SER A 13 17.75 -2.93 4.85
C SER A 13 18.22 -3.79 3.67
N GLU A 14 19.53 -3.87 3.49
CA GLU A 14 20.13 -4.71 2.45
C GLU A 14 19.63 -6.16 2.53
N GLY A 15 19.49 -6.81 1.37
CA GLY A 15 18.90 -8.16 1.28
C GLY A 15 17.37 -8.22 1.36
N SER A 16 16.69 -7.20 1.93
CA SER A 16 15.22 -7.17 2.04
C SER A 16 14.53 -7.33 0.69
N LYS A 17 15.08 -6.77 -0.39
CA LYS A 17 14.49 -6.85 -1.73
C LYS A 17 14.18 -8.29 -2.14
N SER A 18 15.19 -9.17 -2.06
CA SER A 18 15.04 -10.57 -2.48
C SER A 18 13.96 -11.30 -1.68
N LYS A 19 13.92 -11.10 -0.36
CA LYS A 19 12.90 -11.69 0.52
C LYS A 19 11.49 -11.24 0.13
N ILE A 20 11.31 -9.94 -0.12
CA ILE A 20 10.00 -9.40 -0.49
C ILE A 20 9.61 -9.89 -1.90
N GLU A 21 10.56 -10.01 -2.84
CA GLU A 21 10.30 -10.58 -4.19
C GLU A 21 9.76 -12.01 -4.07
N THR A 22 10.44 -12.86 -3.32
CA THR A 22 9.99 -14.24 -3.07
C THR A 22 8.61 -14.29 -2.42
N GLN A 23 8.35 -13.46 -1.40
CA GLN A 23 7.05 -13.47 -0.73
C GLN A 23 5.91 -12.95 -1.61
N LEU A 24 6.19 -11.98 -2.49
CA LEU A 24 5.21 -11.51 -3.47
C LEU A 24 4.92 -12.58 -4.53
N GLU A 25 5.92 -13.31 -4.99
CA GLU A 25 5.73 -14.44 -5.92
C GLU A 25 4.86 -15.53 -5.28
N GLU A 26 5.12 -15.86 -4.01
CA GLU A 26 4.29 -16.78 -3.25
C GLU A 26 2.84 -16.26 -3.14
N PHE A 27 2.65 -14.98 -2.84
CA PHE A 27 1.33 -14.36 -2.79
C PHE A 27 0.62 -14.46 -4.16
N PHE A 28 1.31 -14.11 -5.25
CA PHE A 28 0.73 -14.10 -6.61
C PHE A 28 0.37 -15.50 -7.10
N SER A 29 1.14 -16.53 -6.70
CA SER A 29 0.83 -17.92 -7.04
C SER A 29 -0.52 -18.39 -6.49
N LYS A 30 -0.99 -17.81 -5.38
CA LYS A 30 -2.26 -18.17 -4.71
C LYS A 30 -3.48 -17.44 -5.25
N LEU A 31 -3.32 -16.50 -6.20
CA LEU A 31 -4.44 -15.70 -6.72
C LEU A 31 -5.53 -16.54 -7.38
N ALA A 32 -5.18 -17.68 -7.99
CA ALA A 32 -6.14 -18.59 -8.60
C ALA A 32 -7.08 -19.23 -7.56
N GLU A 33 -6.60 -19.42 -6.33
CA GLU A 33 -7.32 -20.08 -5.23
C GLU A 33 -8.24 -19.12 -4.46
N ILE A 34 -8.02 -17.81 -4.58
CA ILE A 34 -8.84 -16.77 -3.92
C ILE A 34 -10.21 -16.69 -4.61
N GLY A 35 -11.24 -17.18 -3.92
CA GLY A 35 -12.63 -17.16 -4.39
C GLY A 35 -13.46 -16.01 -3.82
N THR A 36 -13.09 -15.53 -2.63
CA THR A 36 -13.85 -14.52 -1.90
C THR A 36 -12.98 -13.37 -1.42
N ARG A 37 -13.64 -12.26 -1.06
CA ARG A 37 -13.00 -11.13 -0.39
C ARG A 37 -12.35 -11.54 0.93
N TYR A 38 -12.96 -12.47 1.68
CA TYR A 38 -12.40 -12.96 2.93
C TYR A 38 -11.07 -13.69 2.69
N ASP A 39 -11.00 -14.55 1.68
CA ASP A 39 -9.77 -15.27 1.33
C ASP A 39 -8.64 -14.29 0.96
N TYR A 40 -8.98 -13.25 0.20
CA TYR A 40 -8.04 -12.17 -0.13
C TYR A 40 -7.54 -11.45 1.13
N GLU A 41 -8.44 -11.06 2.04
CA GLU A 41 -8.09 -10.36 3.27
C GLU A 41 -7.20 -11.23 4.19
N VAL A 42 -7.43 -12.54 4.24
CA VAL A 42 -6.58 -13.50 4.97
C VAL A 42 -5.18 -13.56 4.36
N CYS A 43 -5.07 -13.69 3.04
CA CYS A 43 -3.78 -13.73 2.34
C CYS A 43 -3.01 -12.41 2.52
N HIS A 44 -3.70 -11.28 2.36
CA HIS A 44 -3.14 -9.93 2.51
C HIS A 44 -2.61 -9.70 3.92
N ARG A 45 -3.41 -10.07 4.93
CA ARG A 45 -3.00 -10.02 6.33
C ARG A 45 -1.79 -10.88 6.61
N SER A 46 -1.76 -12.10 6.09
CA SER A 46 -0.63 -13.02 6.26
C SER A 46 0.67 -12.43 5.72
N PHE A 47 0.64 -11.86 4.50
CA PHE A 47 1.77 -11.14 3.92
C PHE A 47 2.22 -9.98 4.81
N CYS A 48 1.28 -9.15 5.27
CA CYS A 48 1.61 -7.98 6.08
C CYS A 48 2.24 -8.37 7.43
N LEU A 49 1.69 -9.37 8.11
CA LEU A 49 2.24 -9.86 9.37
C LEU A 49 3.64 -10.47 9.18
N TRP A 50 3.85 -11.27 8.13
CA TRP A 50 5.18 -11.74 7.76
C TRP A 50 6.16 -10.58 7.58
N PHE A 51 5.76 -9.57 6.81
CA PHE A 51 6.61 -8.44 6.47
C PHE A 51 7.05 -7.66 7.72
N THR A 52 6.14 -7.44 8.68
CA THR A 52 6.44 -6.75 9.94
C THR A 52 7.46 -7.49 10.82
N ARG A 53 7.61 -8.81 10.64
CA ARG A 53 8.57 -9.63 11.38
C ARG A 53 9.91 -9.74 10.66
N GLU A 54 9.86 -9.95 9.34
CA GLU A 54 11.03 -10.33 8.55
C GLU A 54 11.76 -9.16 7.90
N ILE A 55 11.08 -8.02 7.70
CA ILE A 55 11.62 -6.89 6.95
C ILE A 55 11.92 -5.71 7.88
N TRP A 56 13.18 -5.30 7.88
CA TRP A 56 13.69 -4.20 8.68
C TRP A 56 13.99 -2.99 7.82
N THR A 57 13.75 -1.79 8.35
CA THR A 57 14.14 -0.54 7.68
C THR A 57 15.66 -0.39 7.68
N ALA A 58 16.22 0.23 6.64
CA ALA A 58 17.63 0.60 6.63
C ALA A 58 17.93 1.61 7.75
N GLU A 59 19.14 1.53 8.29
CA GLU A 59 19.69 2.60 9.10
C GLU A 59 20.07 3.78 8.19
N LYS A 60 19.79 5.01 8.63
CA LYS A 60 20.04 6.20 7.81
C LYS A 60 20.42 7.42 8.65
N THR A 61 21.45 8.13 8.22
CA THR A 61 21.75 9.48 8.75
C THR A 61 20.78 10.49 8.13
N LEU A 62 20.07 11.21 8.99
CA LEU A 62 19.15 12.27 8.60
C LEU A 62 19.90 13.56 8.26
N LYS A 63 19.23 14.52 7.61
CA LYS A 63 19.82 15.81 7.22
C LYS A 63 20.34 16.66 8.39
N ASN A 64 19.96 16.33 9.61
CA ASN A 64 20.38 16.99 10.85
C ASN A 64 21.40 16.15 11.64
N ASP A 65 22.15 15.28 10.94
CA ASP A 65 23.16 14.36 11.47
C ASP A 65 22.66 13.38 12.53
N LYS A 66 21.34 13.27 12.72
CA LYS A 66 20.75 12.26 13.60
C LYS A 66 20.70 10.92 12.90
N LEU A 67 21.16 9.88 13.59
CA LEU A 67 21.04 8.50 13.14
C LEU A 67 19.60 8.00 13.36
N GLN A 68 18.91 7.67 12.28
CA GLN A 68 17.69 6.87 12.34
C GLN A 68 18.11 5.40 12.32
N LYS A 69 18.03 4.76 13.49
CA LYS A 69 18.31 3.33 13.64
C LYS A 69 17.37 2.47 12.81
N SER A 70 17.89 1.33 12.37
CA SER A 70 17.07 0.26 11.82
C SER A 70 15.97 -0.16 12.82
N GLN A 71 14.78 -0.46 12.31
CA GLN A 71 13.67 -0.97 13.11
C GLN A 71 12.79 -1.90 12.27
N PRO A 72 11.92 -2.71 12.90
CA PRO A 72 10.91 -3.48 12.17
C PRO A 72 10.03 -2.58 11.31
N SER A 73 9.65 -3.06 10.13
CA SER A 73 8.73 -2.35 9.25
C SER A 73 7.31 -2.34 9.82
N SER A 74 6.56 -1.28 9.55
CA SER A 74 5.16 -1.16 9.97
C SER A 74 4.21 -1.96 9.09
N TYR A 75 3.01 -2.22 9.61
CA TYR A 75 1.94 -2.83 8.82
C TYR A 75 1.58 -1.98 7.60
N GLY A 76 1.51 -0.65 7.76
CA GLY A 76 1.27 0.26 6.64
C GLY A 76 2.35 0.20 5.56
N GLN A 77 3.62 0.02 5.94
CA GLN A 77 4.70 -0.16 4.96
C GLN A 77 4.53 -1.47 4.18
N ALA A 78 4.21 -2.56 4.88
CA ALA A 78 3.95 -3.86 4.27
C ALA A 78 2.77 -3.81 3.30
N ALA A 79 1.63 -3.29 3.77
CA ALA A 79 0.42 -3.18 2.97
C ALA A 79 0.64 -2.35 1.71
N LYS A 80 1.31 -1.19 1.83
CA LYS A 80 1.63 -0.36 0.67
C LYS A 80 2.49 -1.08 -0.37
N VAL A 81 3.46 -1.89 0.07
CA VAL A 81 4.29 -2.67 -0.86
C VAL A 81 3.42 -3.68 -1.62
N LEU A 82 2.59 -4.45 -0.91
CA LEU A 82 1.69 -5.43 -1.53
C LEU A 82 0.66 -4.76 -2.44
N ASP A 83 -0.04 -3.74 -1.97
CA ASP A 83 -1.13 -3.06 -2.69
C ASP A 83 -0.61 -2.45 -4.01
N ILE A 84 0.61 -1.88 -4.02
CA ILE A 84 1.23 -1.40 -5.27
C ILE A 84 1.59 -2.58 -6.18
N ALA A 85 2.25 -3.60 -5.65
CA ALA A 85 2.72 -4.72 -6.45
C ALA A 85 1.56 -5.49 -7.11
N ILE A 86 0.50 -5.75 -6.35
CA ILE A 86 -0.69 -6.45 -6.85
C ILE A 86 -1.52 -5.58 -7.79
N LYS A 87 -1.58 -4.26 -7.57
CA LYS A 87 -2.18 -3.33 -8.54
C LYS A 87 -1.49 -3.44 -9.90
N VAL A 88 -0.16 -3.39 -9.92
CA VAL A 88 0.59 -3.51 -11.18
C VAL A 88 0.35 -4.89 -11.81
N TYR A 89 0.50 -5.96 -11.03
CA TYR A 89 0.39 -7.33 -11.54
C TYR A 89 -1.02 -7.65 -12.07
N VAL A 90 -2.04 -7.39 -11.26
CA VAL A 90 -3.42 -7.77 -11.55
C VAL A 90 -4.13 -6.68 -12.35
N TYR A 91 -4.20 -5.46 -11.83
CA TYR A 91 -5.04 -4.40 -12.42
C TYR A 91 -4.44 -3.83 -13.71
N TYR A 92 -3.13 -3.61 -13.77
CA TYR A 92 -2.50 -3.07 -14.99
C TYR A 92 -2.09 -4.15 -16.00
N CYS A 93 -1.60 -5.30 -15.55
CA CYS A 93 -1.07 -6.33 -16.44
C CYS A 93 -2.04 -7.50 -16.70
N ALA A 94 -3.23 -7.51 -16.09
CA ALA A 94 -4.24 -8.57 -16.21
C ALA A 94 -3.69 -9.98 -15.91
N GLN A 95 -2.75 -10.10 -14.97
CA GLN A 95 -2.14 -11.36 -14.55
C GLN A 95 -2.83 -11.96 -13.32
N PRO A 96 -2.71 -13.28 -13.07
CA PRO A 96 -1.98 -14.28 -13.89
C PRO A 96 -2.74 -14.73 -15.15
N ALA A 97 -4.05 -14.51 -15.19
CA ALA A 97 -4.90 -14.68 -16.36
C ALA A 97 -6.01 -13.64 -16.31
N ALA A 98 -6.54 -13.22 -17.47
CA ALA A 98 -7.54 -12.16 -17.54
C ALA A 98 -8.78 -12.45 -16.67
N GLU A 99 -9.28 -13.69 -16.70
CA GLU A 99 -10.42 -14.15 -15.92
C GLU A 99 -10.17 -14.08 -14.40
N ILE A 100 -8.97 -14.48 -13.97
CA ILE A 100 -8.55 -14.40 -12.57
C ILE A 100 -8.41 -12.93 -12.18
N ALA A 101 -7.81 -12.11 -13.03
CA ALA A 101 -7.63 -10.69 -12.75
C ALA A 101 -8.98 -9.97 -12.60
N GLU A 102 -9.92 -10.20 -13.51
CA GLU A 102 -11.28 -9.65 -13.44
C GLU A 102 -11.98 -10.02 -12.13
N ARG A 103 -11.84 -11.28 -11.70
CA ARG A 103 -12.39 -11.75 -10.43
C ARG A 103 -11.73 -11.09 -9.21
N ILE A 104 -10.42 -10.86 -9.26
CA ILE A 104 -9.63 -10.36 -8.12
C ILE A 104 -9.68 -8.82 -8.00
N VAL A 105 -9.80 -8.07 -9.10
CA VAL A 105 -9.83 -6.59 -9.10
C VAL A 105 -10.80 -6.00 -8.06
N PRO A 106 -12.04 -6.51 -7.91
CA PRO A 106 -12.98 -6.02 -6.89
C PRO A 106 -12.52 -6.19 -5.44
N PHE A 107 -11.58 -7.10 -5.17
CA PHE A 107 -11.05 -7.38 -3.83
C PHE A 107 -9.82 -6.54 -3.51
N LEU A 108 -9.15 -5.97 -4.52
CA LEU A 108 -7.94 -5.19 -4.32
C LEU A 108 -8.19 -3.95 -3.45
N ASN A 109 -7.27 -3.73 -2.52
CA ASN A 109 -7.22 -2.53 -1.69
C ASN A 109 -6.56 -1.38 -2.47
N GLY A 110 -6.82 -0.14 -2.03
CA GLY A 110 -6.11 1.02 -2.58
C GLY A 110 -4.75 1.19 -1.91
N ALA A 111 -3.69 1.42 -2.67
CA ALA A 111 -2.37 1.69 -2.10
C ALA A 111 -2.34 3.07 -1.43
N VAL A 112 -2.44 3.11 -0.11
CA VAL A 112 -2.42 4.36 0.66
C VAL A 112 -0.99 4.74 1.04
N ASP A 113 -0.57 5.93 0.61
CA ASP A 113 0.63 6.59 1.11
C ASP A 113 0.32 7.72 2.09
N THR A 114 1.35 8.40 2.59
CA THR A 114 1.19 9.50 3.54
C THR A 114 0.39 10.68 2.97
N ALA A 115 0.49 10.97 1.68
CA ALA A 115 -0.25 12.07 1.05
C ALA A 115 -1.73 11.72 0.90
N ILE A 116 -2.04 10.50 0.43
CA ILE A 116 -3.41 9.99 0.35
C ILE A 116 -4.02 9.91 1.75
N MET A 117 -3.29 9.39 2.75
CA MET A 117 -3.75 9.36 4.15
C MET A 117 -4.05 10.76 4.68
N LYS A 118 -3.21 11.76 4.38
CA LYS A 118 -3.46 13.17 4.75
C LYS A 118 -4.73 13.72 4.11
N SER A 119 -5.04 13.32 2.87
CA SER A 119 -6.30 13.68 2.22
C SER A 119 -7.49 12.99 2.87
N LEU A 120 -7.38 11.69 3.17
CA LEU A 120 -8.43 10.90 3.81
C LEU A 120 -8.83 11.45 5.20
N LYS A 121 -7.90 12.08 5.93
CA LYS A 121 -8.22 12.80 7.18
C LYS A 121 -9.26 13.91 7.02
N LYS A 122 -9.43 14.43 5.80
CA LYS A 122 -10.40 15.48 5.46
C LYS A 122 -11.68 14.93 4.82
N SER A 123 -11.77 13.61 4.67
CA SER A 123 -12.96 12.96 4.10
C SER A 123 -14.17 13.25 4.98
N LYS A 124 -15.30 13.58 4.33
CA LYS A 124 -16.60 13.69 5.00
C LYS A 124 -17.12 12.34 5.52
N TYR A 125 -16.56 11.23 5.05
CA TYR A 125 -16.90 9.87 5.49
C TYR A 125 -16.00 9.37 6.62
N ALA A 126 -15.01 10.16 7.07
CA ALA A 126 -14.13 9.78 8.16
C ALA A 126 -14.91 9.73 9.49
N THR A 127 -15.22 8.52 9.94
CA THR A 127 -15.90 8.28 11.22
C THR A 127 -14.95 8.26 12.41
N ALA A 128 -13.66 8.00 12.17
CA ALA A 128 -12.62 7.95 13.18
C ALA A 128 -11.45 8.87 12.84
N LYS A 129 -10.84 9.47 13.86
CA LYS A 129 -9.69 10.37 13.69
C LYS A 129 -8.42 9.55 13.39
N ILE A 130 -7.96 9.59 12.14
CA ILE A 130 -6.66 9.03 11.73
C ILE A 130 -5.54 9.88 12.35
N ARG A 131 -4.95 9.40 13.45
CA ARG A 131 -3.88 10.12 14.16
C ARG A 131 -2.52 10.00 13.46
N ALA A 132 -2.22 8.83 12.88
CA ALA A 132 -0.94 8.57 12.21
C ALA A 132 -0.56 9.67 11.22
N THR A 133 0.66 10.17 11.32
CA THR A 133 1.18 11.23 10.45
C THR A 133 1.90 10.65 9.24
N THR A 134 2.47 9.45 9.38
CA THR A 134 3.19 8.73 8.32
C THR A 134 2.69 7.29 8.18
N ILE A 135 2.97 6.66 7.05
CA ILE A 135 2.60 5.24 6.83
C ILE A 135 3.33 4.29 7.79
N LYS A 136 4.46 4.74 8.35
CA LYS A 136 5.26 4.03 9.35
C LYS A 136 4.52 3.89 10.69
N GLU A 137 3.58 4.78 11.00
CA GLU A 137 2.79 4.73 12.23
C GLU A 137 1.50 3.91 12.11
N VAL A 138 1.25 3.30 10.94
CA VAL A 138 0.03 2.56 10.67
C VAL A 138 0.21 1.10 11.07
N ASP A 139 -0.57 0.67 12.06
CA ASP A 139 -0.75 -0.73 12.48
C ASP A 139 -1.91 -1.41 11.71
N GLU A 140 -2.18 -2.68 12.01
CA GLU A 140 -3.23 -3.46 11.35
C GLU A 140 -4.62 -2.83 11.54
N THR A 141 -4.95 -2.40 12.77
CA THR A 141 -6.27 -1.85 13.11
C THR A 141 -6.51 -0.54 12.38
N LEU A 142 -5.52 0.35 12.37
CA LEU A 142 -5.59 1.62 11.68
C LEU A 142 -5.61 1.43 10.16
N TYR A 143 -4.84 0.47 9.62
CA TYR A 143 -4.91 0.12 8.21
C TYR A 143 -6.33 -0.30 7.80
N LYS A 144 -6.99 -1.17 8.57
CA LYS A 144 -8.38 -1.58 8.31
C LYS A 144 -9.34 -0.40 8.32
N ALA A 145 -9.21 0.51 9.28
CA ALA A 145 -10.03 1.73 9.34
C ALA A 145 -9.79 2.64 8.12
N ILE A 146 -8.54 2.80 7.69
CA ILE A 146 -8.17 3.55 6.48
C ILE A 146 -8.78 2.90 5.23
N GLN A 147 -8.65 1.57 5.07
CA GLN A 147 -9.22 0.89 3.91
C GLN A 147 -10.75 0.94 3.92
N ALA A 148 -11.42 0.80 5.07
CA ALA A 148 -12.87 0.96 5.14
C ALA A 148 -13.33 2.33 4.63
N LEU A 149 -12.57 3.38 4.95
CA LEU A 149 -12.80 4.72 4.42
C LEU A 149 -12.55 4.81 2.91
N VAL A 150 -11.45 4.24 2.41
CA VAL A 150 -11.15 4.14 0.97
C VAL A 150 -12.27 3.42 0.22
N HIS A 151 -12.77 2.30 0.74
CA HIS A 151 -13.89 1.55 0.17
C HIS A 151 -15.17 2.38 0.13
N THR A 152 -15.39 3.23 1.13
CA THR A 152 -16.57 4.13 1.18
C THR A 152 -16.45 5.23 0.12
N GLU A 153 -15.29 5.87 0.03
CA GLU A 153 -14.99 6.90 -0.97
C GLU A 153 -15.06 6.35 -2.40
N SER A 154 -14.44 5.19 -2.65
CA SER A 154 -14.42 4.56 -3.97
C SER A 154 -15.83 4.17 -4.42
N ARG A 155 -16.65 3.64 -3.51
CA ARG A 155 -18.06 3.30 -3.78
C ARG A 155 -18.89 4.53 -4.12
N ALA A 156 -18.69 5.64 -3.42
CA ALA A 156 -19.39 6.91 -3.71
C ALA A 156 -19.08 7.42 -5.13
N LEU A 157 -17.89 7.09 -5.66
CA LEU A 157 -17.44 7.43 -7.01
C LEU A 157 -17.64 6.29 -8.04
N LYS A 158 -18.33 5.21 -7.66
CA LYS A 158 -18.60 4.03 -8.51
C LYS A 158 -17.32 3.39 -9.08
N MET A 159 -16.27 3.27 -8.27
CA MET A 159 -14.99 2.66 -8.64
C MET A 159 -14.46 1.71 -7.57
N HIS A 160 -13.52 0.85 -7.94
CA HIS A 160 -12.81 -0.02 -7.02
C HIS A 160 -11.73 0.75 -6.23
N PRO A 161 -11.37 0.29 -5.01
CA PRO A 161 -10.33 0.93 -4.20
C PRO A 161 -8.99 1.11 -4.92
N VAL A 162 -8.60 0.12 -5.72
CA VAL A 162 -7.39 0.13 -6.56
C VAL A 162 -7.41 1.20 -7.66
N GLN A 163 -8.59 1.73 -8.02
CA GLN A 163 -8.74 2.83 -8.98
C GLN A 163 -8.78 4.19 -8.27
N TYR A 164 -9.34 4.20 -7.06
CA TYR A 164 -9.38 5.40 -6.22
C TYR A 164 -7.97 5.89 -5.89
N ASP A 165 -7.03 4.98 -5.61
CA ASP A 165 -5.65 5.37 -5.31
C ASP A 165 -4.97 6.12 -6.47
N ASP A 166 -5.22 5.73 -7.73
CA ASP A 166 -4.67 6.34 -8.94
C ASP A 166 -5.26 7.73 -9.17
N MET A 167 -6.57 7.87 -8.98
CA MET A 167 -7.26 9.15 -9.03
C MET A 167 -6.66 10.11 -8.01
N MET A 168 -6.51 9.65 -6.75
CA MET A 168 -5.96 10.47 -5.67
C MET A 168 -4.50 10.83 -5.93
N TRP A 169 -3.68 9.88 -6.37
CA TRP A 169 -2.28 10.13 -6.69
C TRP A 169 -2.12 11.18 -7.79
N ARG A 170 -2.95 11.12 -8.85
CA ARG A 170 -2.97 12.13 -9.92
C ARG A 170 -3.39 13.50 -9.41
N ALA A 171 -4.46 13.58 -8.62
CA ALA A 171 -4.95 14.84 -8.07
C ALA A 171 -3.91 15.52 -7.17
N LEU A 172 -3.29 14.76 -6.27
CA LEU A 172 -2.30 15.29 -5.32
C LEU A 172 -1.00 15.71 -6.01
N ASN A 173 -0.56 15.00 -7.06
CA ASN A 173 0.64 15.40 -7.81
C ASN A 173 0.41 16.63 -8.70
N ARG A 174 -0.80 16.81 -9.27
CA ARG A 174 -1.13 18.04 -10.00
C ARG A 174 -1.10 19.25 -9.07
N GLN A 175 -1.73 19.16 -7.90
CA GLN A 175 -1.71 20.22 -6.89
C GLN A 175 -0.28 20.58 -6.42
N ARG A 176 0.61 19.58 -6.28
CA ARG A 176 2.02 19.83 -5.94
C ARG A 176 2.77 20.60 -7.02
N ASN A 177 2.46 20.34 -8.29
CA ASN A 177 3.12 21.01 -9.41
C ASN A 177 2.56 22.41 -9.69
N GLU A 178 1.37 22.73 -9.18
CA GLU A 178 0.73 24.05 -9.27
C GLU A 178 1.10 25.01 -8.13
N GLN A 179 1.74 24.52 -7.06
CA GLN A 179 2.36 25.36 -6.03
C GLN A 179 3.81 25.64 -6.44
N PRO A 180 4.16 26.85 -6.92
CA PRO A 180 5.55 27.18 -7.17
C PRO A 180 6.32 27.06 -5.86
N GLU A 181 7.46 26.36 -5.90
CA GLU A 181 8.40 26.31 -4.80
C GLU A 181 8.82 27.75 -4.46
N HIS A 182 8.23 28.34 -3.42
CA HIS A 182 8.84 29.48 -2.75
C HIS A 182 10.11 28.98 -2.07
N LYS A 183 11.20 29.03 -2.82
CA LYS A 183 12.57 29.07 -2.30
C LYS A 183 12.84 30.44 -1.66
#